data_AF-A0A2I1P8X5-F1
#
_entry.id   AF-A0A2I1P8X5-F1
#
_cell.length_a   1.000
_cell.length_b   1.000
_cell.length_c   1.000
_cell.angle_alpha   90.00
_cell.angle_beta   90.00
_cell.angle_gamma   90.00
#
_symmetry.space_group_name_H-M   'P 1'
#
loop_
_entity.id
_entity.type
_entity.pdbx_description
1 polymer ?
#
loop_
_entity_poly.entity_id
_entity_poly.type
_entity_poly.pdbx_seq_one_letter_code
_entity_poly.pdbx_strand_id
1 'polypeptide(L)'
;MCHLWAEDSLGRVLLLEDRGWGTSAAWSEVTEDSVVADSLLSTGPDEPWGGMTQDDATAFHYGELAQVAAHRGLVVTAEGLQALPIEVELSEELRARLRR
;
A
#
# COMPACT_ATOMS: atom_id res chain seq x y z
N MET A 1 -3.10 9.67 5.07
CA MET A 1 -2.34 8.50 5.56
C MET A 1 -2.93 7.27 4.90
N CYS A 2 -2.09 6.40 4.38
CA CYS A 2 -2.44 5.16 3.72
C CYS A 2 -1.99 4.01 4.63
N HIS A 3 -2.86 3.03 4.83
CA HIS A 3 -2.51 1.82 5.57
C HIS A 3 -2.54 0.63 4.62
N LEU A 4 -1.54 -0.24 4.72
CA LEU A 4 -1.54 -1.52 4.03
C LEU A 4 -1.82 -2.62 5.05
N TRP A 5 -2.79 -3.48 4.76
CA TRP A 5 -3.18 -4.61 5.60
C TRP A 5 -3.04 -5.91 4.81
N ALA A 6 -2.66 -6.98 5.49
CA ALA A 6 -2.91 -8.34 5.00
C ALA A 6 -4.11 -8.93 5.74
N GLU A 7 -4.95 -9.67 5.04
CA GLU A 7 -6.16 -10.27 5.59
C GLU A 7 -6.21 -11.77 5.32
N ASP A 8 -6.56 -12.55 6.34
CA ASP A 8 -6.89 -13.96 6.24
C ASP A 8 -8.23 -14.25 6.96
N SER A 9 -8.57 -15.53 7.13
CA SER A 9 -9.82 -15.92 7.81
C SER A 9 -9.85 -15.59 9.31
N LEU A 10 -8.71 -15.24 9.90
CA LEU A 10 -8.57 -14.88 11.32
C LEU A 10 -8.61 -13.36 11.52
N GLY A 11 -8.40 -12.57 10.47
CA GLY A 11 -8.62 -11.13 10.46
C GLY A 11 -7.57 -10.35 9.68
N ARG A 12 -7.46 -9.04 10.00
CA ARG A 12 -6.53 -8.11 9.35
C ARG A 12 -5.31 -7.85 10.22
N VAL A 13 -4.15 -7.87 9.59
CA VAL A 13 -2.85 -7.53 10.17
C VAL A 13 -2.30 -6.29 9.46
N LEU A 14 -2.02 -5.23 10.22
CA LEU A 14 -1.38 -4.02 9.68
C LEU A 14 -0.01 -4.41 9.16
N LEU A 15 0.41 -3.88 8.01
CA LEU A 15 1.74 -4.04 7.44
C LEU A 15 2.48 -2.70 7.35
N LEU A 16 1.81 -1.65 6.88
CA LEU A 16 2.35 -0.29 6.79
C LEU A 16 1.37 0.74 7.35
N GLU A 17 1.89 1.74 8.05
CA GLU A 17 1.13 2.89 8.57
C GLU A 17 1.82 4.26 8.40
N ASP A 18 3.02 4.25 7.82
CA ASP A 18 3.87 5.43 7.65
C ASP A 18 3.77 6.06 6.25
N ARG A 19 2.88 5.53 5.40
CA ARG A 19 2.66 6.00 4.03
C ARG A 19 1.49 6.98 3.95
N GLY A 20 1.47 7.79 2.89
CA GLY A 20 0.42 8.76 2.69
C GLY A 20 0.27 9.23 1.26
N TRP A 21 -0.96 9.55 0.91
CA TRP A 21 -1.32 10.23 -0.32
C TRP A 21 -1.67 11.69 -0.05
N GLY A 22 -1.32 12.55 -1.01
CA GLY A 22 -1.69 13.96 -1.04
C GLY A 22 -1.57 14.51 -2.46
N THR A 23 -2.23 15.62 -2.73
CA THR A 23 -2.23 16.26 -4.05
C THR A 23 -2.23 17.78 -3.92
N SER A 24 -1.66 18.45 -4.92
CA SER A 24 -1.76 19.90 -5.09
C SER A 24 -2.85 20.32 -6.09
N ALA A 25 -3.53 19.37 -6.72
CA ALA A 25 -4.64 19.64 -7.65
C ALA A 25 -5.88 20.15 -6.91
N ALA A 26 -6.78 20.84 -7.61
CA ALA A 26 -8.09 21.18 -7.06
C ALA A 26 -8.92 19.89 -6.88
N TRP A 27 -9.76 19.84 -5.83
CA TRP A 27 -10.61 18.65 -5.59
C TRP A 27 -11.50 18.27 -6.78
N SER A 28 -11.92 19.25 -7.57
CA SER A 28 -12.70 19.05 -8.80
C SER A 28 -11.94 18.32 -9.92
N GLU A 29 -10.61 18.24 -9.83
CA GLU A 29 -9.72 17.59 -10.80
C GLU A 29 -9.24 16.22 -10.32
N VAL A 30 -9.49 15.87 -9.05
CA VAL A 30 -9.06 14.61 -8.45
C VAL A 30 -10.17 13.57 -8.65
N THR A 31 -9.82 12.43 -9.22
CA THR A 31 -10.74 11.30 -9.40
C THR A 31 -10.46 10.20 -8.38
N GLU A 32 -11.48 9.41 -8.04
CA GLU A 32 -11.30 8.20 -7.22
C GLU A 32 -10.22 7.28 -7.80
N ASP A 33 -10.23 7.06 -9.11
CA ASP A 33 -9.21 6.24 -9.80
C ASP A 33 -7.79 6.79 -9.63
N SER A 34 -7.60 8.11 -9.69
CA SER A 34 -6.28 8.73 -9.47
C SER A 34 -5.79 8.55 -8.04
N VAL A 35 -6.68 8.70 -7.05
CA VAL A 35 -6.35 8.46 -5.64
C VAL A 35 -5.94 7.00 -5.43
N VAL A 36 -6.68 6.06 -6.02
CA VAL A 36 -6.39 4.62 -5.93
C VAL A 36 -5.02 4.32 -6.53
N ALA A 37 -4.75 4.78 -7.76
CA ALA A 37 -3.49 4.54 -8.45
C ALA A 37 -2.29 5.13 -7.68
N ASP A 38 -2.38 6.38 -7.22
CA ASP A 38 -1.31 7.03 -6.48
C ASP A 38 -1.11 6.40 -5.09
N SER A 39 -2.19 5.95 -4.43
CA SER A 39 -2.09 5.28 -3.14
C SER A 39 -1.34 3.96 -3.28
N LEU A 40 -1.66 3.15 -4.31
CA LEU A 40 -0.95 1.91 -4.60
C LEU A 40 0.54 2.14 -4.87
N LEU A 41 0.87 3.19 -5.62
CA LEU A 41 2.26 3.60 -5.84
C LEU A 41 2.94 3.97 -4.51
N SER A 42 2.30 4.79 -3.67
CA SER A 42 2.86 5.24 -2.39
C SER A 42 3.06 4.13 -1.35
N THR A 43 2.25 3.07 -1.43
CA THR A 43 2.35 1.90 -0.55
C THR A 43 3.19 0.77 -1.12
N GLY A 44 3.65 0.90 -2.37
CA GLY A 44 4.51 -0.07 -3.03
C GLY A 44 5.99 0.08 -2.67
N PRO A 45 6.87 -0.65 -3.37
CA PRO A 45 8.31 -0.51 -3.22
C PRO A 45 8.77 0.92 -3.48
N ASP A 46 9.72 1.40 -2.69
CA ASP A 46 10.37 2.68 -2.95
C ASP A 46 11.26 2.60 -4.20
N GLU A 47 11.51 3.75 -4.82
CA GLU A 47 12.44 3.85 -5.93
C GLU A 47 13.83 3.27 -5.58
N PRO A 48 14.42 2.45 -6.47
CA PRO A 48 15.76 1.93 -6.26
C PRO A 48 16.79 3.05 -6.12
N TRP A 49 17.74 2.87 -5.22
CA TRP A 49 18.85 3.79 -4.98
C TRP A 49 20.16 3.02 -4.86
N GLY A 50 21.29 3.72 -4.94
CA GLY A 50 22.60 3.10 -4.65
C GLY A 50 23.00 1.94 -5.57
N GLY A 51 22.50 1.91 -6.82
CA GLY A 51 22.78 0.82 -7.76
C GLY A 51 21.86 -0.39 -7.64
N MET A 52 20.85 -0.34 -6.76
CA MET A 52 19.79 -1.34 -6.72
C MET A 52 19.00 -1.37 -8.03
N THR A 53 18.59 -2.56 -8.43
CA THR A 53 17.60 -2.75 -9.50
C THR A 53 16.18 -2.60 -8.95
N GLN A 54 15.19 -2.55 -9.84
CA GLN A 54 13.78 -2.58 -9.45
C GLN A 54 13.39 -3.89 -8.75
N ASP A 55 13.97 -5.01 -9.19
CA ASP A 55 13.74 -6.31 -8.58
C ASP A 55 14.30 -6.35 -7.15
N ASP A 56 15.46 -5.73 -6.90
CA ASP A 56 16.04 -5.62 -5.55
C ASP A 56 15.16 -4.79 -4.61
N ALA A 57 14.65 -3.64 -5.07
CA ALA A 57 13.75 -2.80 -4.28
C ALA A 57 12.42 -3.50 -3.99
N THR A 58 11.89 -4.24 -4.97
CA THR A 58 10.68 -5.04 -4.82
C THR A 58 10.87 -6.16 -3.82
N ALA A 59 11.95 -6.94 -3.94
CA ALA A 59 12.27 -8.04 -3.03
C ALA A 59 12.48 -7.52 -1.60
N PHE A 60 13.18 -6.39 -1.44
CA PHE A 60 13.36 -5.74 -0.15
C PHE A 60 12.02 -5.32 0.47
N HIS A 61 11.18 -4.61 -0.28
CA HIS A 61 9.88 -4.15 0.18
C HIS A 61 8.99 -5.29 0.69
N TYR A 62 8.74 -6.31 -0.14
CA TYR A 62 7.89 -7.43 0.27
C TYR A 62 8.53 -8.32 1.33
N GLY A 63 9.87 -8.38 1.40
CA GLY A 63 10.60 -9.03 2.48
C GLY A 63 10.37 -8.37 3.84
N GLU A 64 10.38 -7.05 3.89
CA GLU A 64 10.05 -6.29 5.11
C GLU A 64 8.58 -6.48 5.51
N LEU A 65 7.65 -6.44 4.55
CA LEU A 65 6.23 -6.70 4.82
C LEU A 65 5.99 -8.11 5.37
N ALA A 66 6.65 -9.13 4.80
CA ALA A 66 6.54 -10.51 5.28
C ALA A 66 7.10 -10.67 6.69
N GLN A 67 8.22 -10.01 7.01
CA GLN A 67 8.75 -9.98 8.37
C GLN A 67 7.75 -9.35 9.33
N VAL A 68 7.17 -8.20 8.97
CA VAL A 68 6.17 -7.52 9.78
C VAL A 68 4.93 -8.39 10.02
N ALA A 69 4.43 -9.06 8.97
CA ALA A 69 3.33 -10.01 9.07
C ALA A 69 3.64 -11.15 10.06
N ALA A 70 4.84 -11.74 9.96
CA ALA A 70 5.27 -12.83 10.82
C ALA A 70 5.34 -12.41 12.30
N HIS A 71 5.86 -11.22 12.60
CA HIS A 71 5.87 -10.66 13.96
C HIS A 71 4.46 -10.48 14.55
N ARG A 72 3.45 -10.34 13.68
CA ARG A 72 2.04 -10.18 14.03
C ARG A 72 1.25 -11.49 13.94
N GLY A 73 1.92 -12.63 13.72
CA GLY A 73 1.33 -13.96 13.73
C GLY A 73 0.81 -14.47 12.38
N LEU A 74 1.00 -13.71 11.29
CA LEU A 74 0.63 -14.11 9.94
C LEU A 74 1.86 -14.62 9.19
N VAL A 75 1.91 -15.93 8.90
CA VAL A 75 3.04 -16.55 8.19
C VAL A 75 2.77 -16.55 6.69
N VAL A 76 3.48 -15.68 5.97
CA VAL A 76 3.40 -15.51 4.51
C VAL A 76 4.78 -15.17 3.96
N THR A 77 5.10 -15.61 2.74
CA THR A 77 6.37 -15.25 2.09
C THR A 77 6.25 -13.91 1.37
N ALA A 78 7.40 -13.31 1.04
CA ALA A 78 7.44 -12.07 0.25
C ALA A 78 6.77 -12.26 -1.12
N GLU A 79 7.08 -13.36 -1.81
CA GLU A 79 6.48 -13.71 -3.11
C GLU A 79 4.98 -13.99 -2.97
N GLY A 80 4.58 -14.60 -1.86
CA GLY A 80 3.18 -14.82 -1.52
C GLY A 80 2.42 -13.51 -1.37
N LEU A 81 2.95 -12.56 -0.60
CA LEU A 81 2.37 -11.22 -0.46
C LEU A 81 2.32 -10.47 -1.80
N GLN A 82 3.39 -10.53 -2.59
CA GLN A 82 3.47 -9.88 -3.90
C GLN A 82 2.43 -10.40 -4.89
N ALA A 83 2.05 -11.68 -4.79
CA ALA A 83 1.08 -12.30 -5.67
C ALA A 83 -0.38 -12.05 -5.25
N LEU A 84 -0.64 -11.52 -4.05
CA LEU A 84 -2.00 -11.25 -3.58
C LEU A 84 -2.60 -10.03 -4.30
N PRO A 85 -3.91 -10.06 -4.60
CA PRO A 85 -4.59 -8.87 -5.07
C PRO A 85 -4.60 -7.81 -3.95
N ILE A 86 -4.45 -6.54 -4.32
CA ILE A 86 -4.62 -5.41 -3.40
C ILE A 86 -5.99 -4.79 -3.66
N GLU A 87 -6.82 -4.76 -2.62
CA GLU A 87 -8.07 -4.02 -2.60
C GLU A 87 -7.86 -2.65 -1.92
N VAL A 88 -8.38 -1.59 -2.53
CA VAL A 88 -8.25 -0.22 -2.00
C VAL A 88 -9.56 0.25 -1.42
N GLU A 89 -9.56 0.53 -0.12
CA GLU A 89 -10.70 1.07 0.62
C GLU A 89 -10.50 2.58 0.87
N LEU A 90 -11.28 3.43 0.21
CA LEU A 90 -11.31 4.86 0.51
C LEU A 90 -12.25 5.16 1.69
N SER A 91 -11.80 6.01 2.61
CA SER A 91 -12.61 6.48 3.73
C SER A 91 -13.81 7.31 3.24
N GLU A 92 -14.90 7.29 4.01
CA GLU A 92 -16.10 8.09 3.71
C GLU A 92 -15.79 9.60 3.64
N GLU A 93 -14.87 10.10 4.47
CA GLU A 93 -14.44 11.50 4.41
C GLU A 93 -13.80 11.85 3.07
N LEU A 94 -12.92 10.98 2.56
CA LEU A 94 -12.26 11.19 1.28
C LEU A 94 -13.26 11.07 0.12
N ARG A 95 -14.12 10.04 0.15
CA ARG A 95 -15.22 9.90 -0.83
C ARG A 95 -16.13 11.13 -0.84
N ALA A 96 -16.45 11.69 0.32
CA ALA A 96 -17.26 12.89 0.43
C ALA A 96 -16.57 14.14 -0.13
N ARG A 97 -15.23 14.22 -0.07
CA ARG A 97 -14.45 15.30 -0.72
C ARG A 97 -14.43 15.17 -2.24
N LEU A 98 -14.27 13.95 -2.76
CA LEU A 98 -14.21 13.69 -4.21
C LEU A 98 -15.56 13.88 -4.93
N ARG A 99 -16.68 13.89 -4.21
CA ARG A 99 -18.03 14.11 -4.77
C ARG A 99 -18.43 15.60 -4.86
N ARG A 100 -17.59 16.52 -4.41
CA ARG A 100 -17.86 17.97 -4.39
C ARG A 100 -17.41 18.64 -5.68
#